data_AF-A0A7J4IE72-F1
#
_entry.id   AF-A0A7J4IE72-F1
#
_cell.length_a   1.000
_cell.length_b   1.000
_cell.length_c   1.000
_cell.angle_alpha   90.00
_cell.angle_beta   90.00
_cell.angle_gamma   90.00
#
_symmetry.space_group_name_H-M   'P 1'
#
loop_
_entity.id
_entity.type
_entity.pdbx_description
1 polymer ?
#
loop_
_entity_poly.entity_id
_entity_poly.type
_entity_poly.pdbx_seq_one_letter_code
_entity_poly.pdbx_strand_id
1 'polypeptide(L)' 'MQTDPVCGMEVDEKDALIAVRGGRKNFFCSNECRDEFLKNKS' A
#
# COMPACT_ATOMS: atom_id res chain seq x y z
N MET A 1 -7.33 -9.33 -5.52
CA MET A 1 -6.64 -9.50 -4.21
C MET A 1 -5.25 -8.97 -4.42
N GLN A 2 -4.85 -7.96 -3.65
CA GLN A 2 -3.56 -7.29 -3.77
C GLN A 2 -2.75 -7.55 -2.52
N THR A 3 -1.44 -7.47 -2.62
CA THR A 3 -0.55 -7.68 -1.48
C THR A 3 0.01 -6.34 -1.03
N ASP A 4 -0.15 -6.05 0.26
CA ASP A 4 0.48 -4.89 0.89
C ASP A 4 2.01 -5.04 0.79
N PRO A 5 2.72 -4.11 0.12
CA PRO A 5 4.16 -4.23 -0.09
C PRO A 5 4.98 -3.98 1.19
N VAL A 6 4.36 -3.50 2.27
CA VAL A 6 5.01 -3.23 3.56
C VAL A 6 4.96 -4.46 4.45
N CYS A 7 3.78 -5.04 4.65
CA CYS A 7 3.58 -6.15 5.59
C CYS A 7 3.33 -7.52 4.92
N GLY A 8 3.07 -7.56 3.61
CA GLY A 8 2.76 -8.80 2.88
C GLY A 8 1.33 -9.31 3.07
N MET A 9 0.46 -8.54 3.73
CA MET A 9 -0.94 -8.92 3.94
C MET A 9 -1.73 -8.85 2.63
N GLU A 10 -2.60 -9.82 2.41
CA GLU A 10 -3.52 -9.81 1.27
C GLU A 10 -4.75 -8.95 1.57
N VAL A 11 -5.09 -8.06 0.65
CA VAL A 11 -6.16 -7.07 0.79
C VAL A 11 -7.08 -7.10 -0.42
N ASP A 12 -8.37 -6.82 -0.21
CA ASP A 12 -9.30 -6.63 -1.32
C ASP A 12 -9.11 -5.23 -1.91
N GLU A 13 -9.04 -5.13 -3.23
CA GLU A 13 -8.85 -3.86 -3.95
C GLU A 13 -9.98 -2.85 -3.69
N LYS A 14 -11.17 -3.34 -3.32
CA LYS A 14 -12.34 -2.50 -3.05
C LYS A 14 -12.25 -1.77 -1.70
N ASP A 15 -11.62 -2.41 -0.72
CA ASP A 15 -11.53 -1.90 0.66
C ASP A 15 -10.10 -1.45 1.02
N ALA A 16 -9.12 -1.78 0.19
CA ALA A 16 -7.73 -1.42 0.40
C ALA A 16 -7.49 0.09 0.25
N LEU A 17 -6.55 0.58 1.04
CA LEU A 17 -6.02 1.93 0.88
C LEU A 17 -5.08 1.95 -0.33
N ILE A 18 -5.07 3.06 -1.07
CA ILE A 18 -4.27 3.19 -2.30
C ILE A 18 -3.31 4.35 -2.16
N ALA A 19 -2.07 4.15 -2.62
CA ALA A 19 -1.13 5.24 -2.86
C ALA A 19 -0.41 5.09 -4.19
N VAL A 20 -0.10 6.23 -4.82
CA VAL A 20 0.63 6.27 -6.09
C VAL A 20 2.06 6.73 -5.85
N ARG A 21 3.03 5.91 -6.28
CA ARG A 21 4.47 6.26 -6.24
C ARG A 21 5.12 5.85 -7.55
N GLY A 22 5.81 6.79 -8.20
CA GLY A 22 6.47 6.54 -9.49
C GLY A 22 5.50 6.09 -10.60
N GLY A 23 4.25 6.58 -10.57
CA GLY A 23 3.21 6.20 -11.54
C GLY A 23 2.56 4.83 -11.30
N ARG A 24 2.93 4.11 -10.24
CA ARG A 24 2.33 2.82 -9.87
C ARG A 24 1.41 2.97 -8.67
N LYS A 25 0.19 2.41 -8.78
CA LYS A 25 -0.75 2.26 -7.66
C LYS A 25 -0.31 1.06 -6.81
N ASN A 26 -0.21 1.28 -5.51
CA ASN A 26 0.04 0.25 -4.51
C ASN A 26 -1.13 0.22 -3.54
N PHE A 27 -1.40 -0.97 -2.99
CA PHE A 27 -2.54 -1.23 -2.12
C PHE A 27 -2.05 -1.56 -0.71
N PHE A 28 -2.77 -1.10 0.31
CA PHE A 28 -2.36 -1.20 1.70
C PHE A 28 -3.49 -1.67 2.60
N CYS A 29 -3.15 -2.48 3.60
CA CYS A 29 -4.09 -3.01 4.60
C CYS A 29 -4.47 -1.96 5.65
N SER A 30 -3.62 -0.95 5.85
CA SER A 30 -3.80 0.06 6.88
C SER A 30 -3.16 1.39 6.51
N ASN A 31 -3.59 2.46 7.16
CA ASN A 31 -3.01 3.79 6.96
C ASN A 31 -1.54 3.81 7.38
N GLU A 32 -1.15 3.03 8.38
CA GLU A 32 0.23 2.93 8.84
C GLU A 32 1.14 2.36 7.75
N CYS A 33 0.75 1.25 7.10
CA CYS A 33 1.51 0.67 5.99
C CYS A 33 1.59 1.63 4.80
N ARG A 34 0.49 2.30 4.45
CA ARG A 34 0.51 3.32 3.39
C ARG A 34 1.48 4.45 3.72
N ASP A 35 1.43 4.97 4.94
CA ASP A 35 2.24 6.11 5.37
C ASP A 35 3.73 5.73 5.49
N GLU A 36 4.04 4.52 5.96
CA GLU A 36 5.41 3.98 5.95
C GLU A 36 5.95 3.87 4.52
N PHE A 37 5.14 3.34 3.60
CA PHE A 37 5.48 3.26 2.18
C PHE A 37 5.74 4.65 1.55
N LEU A 38 5.01 5.68 1.97
CA LEU A 38 5.20 7.05 1.50
C LEU A 38 6.38 7.76 2.19
N LYS A 39 6.70 7.40 3.44
CA LYS A 39 7.81 7.97 4.22
C LYS A 39 9.16 7.43 3.80
N ASN A 40 9.27 6.15 3.41
CA ASN A 40 10.52 5.52 2.99
C ASN A 40 10.97 6.05 1.61
N LYS A 41 11.49 7.27 1.56
CA LYS A 41 12.17 7.88 0.41
C LYS A 41 13.57 7.26 0.24
N SER A 42 13.66 6.16 -0.51
CA SER A 42 14.86 5.82 -1.29
C SER A 42 14.53 5.92 -2.76
#